data_AF-A0A4P0XQQ5-F1
#
_entry.id   AF-A0A4P0XQQ5-F1
#
_cell.length_a   1.000
_cell.length_b   1.000
_cell.length_c   1.000
_cell.angle_alpha   90.00
_cell.angle_beta   90.00
_cell.angle_gamma   90.00
#
_symmetry.space_group_name_H-M   'P 1'
#
loop_
_entity.id
_entity.type
_entity.pdbx_description
1 polymer ?
#
loop_
_entity_poly.entity_id
_entity_poly.type
_entity_poly.pdbx_seq_one_letter_code
_entity_poly.pdbx_strand_id
1 'polypeptide(L)'
;MKIEYKEPLPEKFDLVITAKAYGPNANKPIPVRVGESEQVLTLDNDVTTTTLHFDNPTRSNTLFITPPDPQTTNEGNILGHSPRQLGIGMVEIKVVKSEG
;
A
#
# COMPACT_ATOMS: atom_id res chain seq x y z
N MET A 1 -6.71 0.84 2.55
CA MET A 1 -7.15 -0.25 1.66
C MET A 1 -6.69 -1.59 2.21
N LYS A 2 -7.41 -2.67 1.89
CA LYS A 2 -7.08 -4.06 2.25
C LYS A 2 -6.87 -4.86 0.96
N ILE A 3 -5.79 -5.65 0.89
CA ILE A 3 -5.51 -6.62 -0.17
C ILE A 3 -5.40 -7.99 0.48
N GLU A 4 -6.17 -8.95 -0.01
CA GLU A 4 -6.19 -10.33 0.50
C GLU A 4 -5.67 -11.28 -0.57
N TYR A 5 -4.60 -12.00 -0.25
CA TYR A 5 -3.99 -12.96 -1.14
C TYR A 5 -4.61 -14.35 -0.96
N LYS A 6 -4.71 -15.10 -2.07
CA LYS A 6 -5.23 -16.47 -2.06
C LYS A 6 -4.39 -17.40 -1.19
N GLU A 7 -3.07 -17.24 -1.25
CA GLU A 7 -2.12 -17.98 -0.42
C GLU A 7 -1.52 -17.05 0.64
N PRO A 8 -1.13 -17.58 1.80
CA PRO A 8 -0.38 -16.82 2.80
C PRO A 8 0.87 -16.15 2.23
N LEU A 9 1.13 -14.91 2.64
CA LEU A 9 2.40 -14.25 2.33
C LEU A 9 3.56 -15.02 2.98
N PRO A 10 4.79 -14.93 2.44
CA PRO A 10 5.96 -15.55 3.04
C PRO A 10 6.19 -15.07 4.49
N GLU A 11 6.98 -15.84 5.25
CA GLU A 11 7.37 -15.45 6.62
C GLU A 11 8.31 -14.26 6.65
N LYS A 12 9.14 -14.13 5.61
CA LYS A 12 10.01 -12.97 5.37
C LYS A 12 9.91 -12.61 3.89
N PHE A 13 9.62 -11.35 3.62
CA PHE A 13 9.52 -10.86 2.25
C PHE A 13 9.72 -9.36 2.18
N ASP A 14 10.12 -8.94 0.99
CA ASP A 14 10.18 -7.56 0.58
C ASP A 14 8.89 -7.22 -0.15
N LEU A 15 8.26 -6.13 0.27
CA LEU A 15 7.16 -5.51 -0.44
C LEU A 15 7.71 -4.35 -1.26
N VAL A 16 7.81 -4.54 -2.58
CA VAL A 16 8.23 -3.50 -3.52
C VAL A 16 6.99 -2.79 -4.04
N ILE A 17 6.89 -1.49 -3.76
CA ILE A 17 5.74 -0.65 -4.08
C ILE A 17 6.20 0.43 -5.04
N THR A 18 5.58 0.52 -6.22
CA THR A 18 5.71 1.66 -7.13
C THR A 18 4.41 2.46 -7.09
N ALA A 19 4.46 3.68 -6.56
CA ALA A 19 3.27 4.49 -6.32
C ALA A 19 3.61 5.97 -6.16
N LYS A 20 2.56 6.80 -6.07
CA LYS A 20 2.63 8.20 -5.62
C LYS A 20 1.54 8.49 -4.58
N ALA A 21 1.74 9.46 -3.70
CA ALA A 21 0.69 9.94 -2.84
C ALA A 21 -0.37 10.73 -3.63
N TYR A 22 -1.60 10.73 -3.13
CA TYR A 22 -2.66 11.57 -3.67
C TYR A 22 -2.90 12.78 -2.75
N GLY A 23 -2.80 13.98 -3.33
CA GLY A 23 -3.13 15.24 -2.67
C GLY A 23 -2.39 15.43 -1.34
N PRO A 24 -3.10 15.65 -0.21
CA PRO A 24 -2.47 15.96 1.06
C PRO A 24 -1.76 14.76 1.71
N ASN A 25 -1.78 13.56 1.12
CA ASN A 25 -1.04 12.41 1.63
C ASN A 25 0.45 12.47 1.28
N ALA A 26 0.87 13.36 0.37
CA ALA A 26 2.28 13.52 0.01
C ALA A 26 3.11 13.94 1.24
N ASN A 27 4.28 13.31 1.40
CA ASN A 27 5.21 13.50 2.51
C ASN A 27 4.60 13.20 3.90
N LYS A 28 3.45 12.53 3.97
CA LYS A 28 2.86 12.04 5.21
C LYS A 28 3.20 10.55 5.42
N PRO A 29 3.33 10.10 6.67
CA PRO A 29 3.53 8.69 6.96
C PRO A 29 2.28 7.88 6.61
N ILE A 30 2.47 6.81 5.85
CA ILE A 30 1.43 5.87 5.44
C ILE A 30 1.75 4.51 6.07
N PRO A 31 1.02 4.08 7.11
CA PRO A 31 1.16 2.74 7.67
C PRO A 31 0.86 1.65 6.64
N VAL A 32 1.78 0.68 6.55
CA VAL A 32 1.66 -0.55 5.78
C VAL A 32 1.80 -1.73 6.73
N ARG A 33 0.78 -2.60 6.79
CA ARG A 33 0.70 -3.69 7.78
C ARG A 33 0.51 -5.06 7.15
N VAL A 34 1.19 -6.06 7.68
CA VAL A 34 0.98 -7.48 7.41
C VAL A 34 1.06 -8.25 8.72
N GLY A 35 -0.05 -8.87 9.13
CA GLY A 35 -0.14 -9.50 10.44
C GLY A 35 0.08 -8.46 11.54
N GLU A 36 1.06 -8.71 12.41
CA GLU A 36 1.46 -7.78 13.48
C GLU A 36 2.61 -6.84 13.07
N SER A 37 3.20 -7.04 11.90
CA SER A 37 4.30 -6.21 11.41
C SER A 37 3.76 -4.96 10.70
N GLU A 38 4.29 -3.81 11.07
CA GLU A 38 3.97 -2.51 10.50
C GLU A 38 5.25 -1.79 10.06
N GLN A 39 5.21 -1.20 8.87
CA GLN A 39 6.23 -0.27 8.40
C GLN A 39 5.58 1.00 7.88
N VAL A 40 6.37 2.07 7.81
CA VAL A 40 5.92 3.36 7.30
C VAL A 40 6.42 3.53 5.87
N LEU A 41 5.48 3.78 4.97
CA LEU A 41 5.74 4.25 3.62
C LEU A 41 5.60 5.78 3.59
N THR A 42 6.53 6.47 2.96
CA THR A 42 6.41 7.91 2.66
C THR A 42 6.51 8.07 1.15
N LEU A 43 5.48 8.64 0.54
CA LEU A 43 5.41 8.91 -0.90
C LEU A 43 5.33 10.42 -1.12
N ASP A 44 5.86 10.90 -2.23
CA ASP A 44 5.67 12.26 -2.73
C ASP A 44 4.56 12.30 -3.81
N ASN A 45 4.48 13.38 -4.59
CA ASN A 45 3.50 13.50 -5.68
C ASN A 45 3.97 12.84 -6.99
N ASP A 46 5.21 12.37 -7.04
CA ASP A 46 5.81 11.71 -8.19
C ASP A 46 5.78 10.19 -8.00
N VAL A 47 5.86 9.45 -9.11
CA VAL A 47 5.89 7.99 -9.01
C VAL A 47 7.28 7.57 -8.57
N THR A 48 7.36 6.95 -7.41
CA THR A 48 8.59 6.43 -6.82
C THR A 48 8.45 4.94 -6.52
N THR A 49 9.58 4.25 -6.39
CA THR A 49 9.61 2.84 -5.96
C THR A 49 10.26 2.75 -4.58
N THR A 50 9.61 2.08 -3.64
CA THR A 50 10.09 1.86 -2.28
C THR A 50 9.98 0.39 -1.93
N THR A 51 10.99 -0.12 -1.24
CA THR A 51 11.00 -1.49 -0.69
C THR A 51 10.79 -1.43 0.80
N LEU A 52 9.85 -2.22 1.31
CA LEU A 52 9.60 -2.42 2.75
C LEU A 52 9.90 -3.87 3.13
N HIS A 53 10.49 -4.11 4.29
CA HIS A 53 10.99 -5.44 4.70
C HIS A 53 10.16 -6.03 5.83
N PHE A 54 9.34 -7.05 5.55
CA PHE A 54 8.37 -7.57 6.51
C PHE A 54 8.79 -8.92 7.12
N ASP A 55 8.63 -9.02 8.44
CA ASP A 55 8.53 -10.29 9.18
C ASP A 55 7.04 -10.61 9.40
N ASN A 56 6.60 -11.78 8.94
CA ASN A 56 5.21 -12.25 8.98
C ASN A 56 5.15 -13.70 9.51
N PRO A 57 5.58 -13.95 10.77
CA PRO A 57 5.70 -15.30 11.32
C PRO A 57 4.34 -16.02 11.44
N THR A 58 3.24 -15.28 11.52
CA THR A 58 1.89 -15.84 11.59
C THR A 58 1.31 -16.19 10.22
N ARG A 59 2.07 -16.00 9.13
CA ARG A 59 1.64 -16.28 7.75
C ARG A 59 0.32 -15.57 7.41
N SER A 60 0.19 -14.30 7.78
CA SER A 60 -0.95 -13.50 7.32
C SER A 60 -0.98 -13.45 5.80
N ASN A 61 -2.17 -13.54 5.22
CA ASN A 61 -2.42 -13.38 3.79
C ASN A 61 -2.95 -11.98 3.44
N THR A 62 -3.01 -11.07 4.42
CA THR A 62 -3.64 -9.76 4.25
C THR A 62 -2.62 -8.64 4.40
N LEU A 63 -2.62 -7.74 3.43
CA LEU A 63 -1.85 -6.50 3.40
C LEU A 63 -2.80 -5.30 3.57
N PHE A 64 -2.48 -4.43 4.51
CA PHE A 64 -3.17 -3.15 4.68
C PHE A 64 -2.24 -1.99 4.33
N ILE A 65 -2.75 -1.02 3.58
CA ILE A 65 -2.07 0.26 3.31
C ILE A 65 -3.07 1.36 3.66
N THR A 66 -2.77 2.19 4.65
CA THR A 66 -3.75 3.14 5.22
C THR A 66 -3.26 4.58 5.10
N PRO A 67 -3.57 5.29 4.00
CA PRO A 67 -3.28 6.72 3.89
C PRO A 67 -3.99 7.50 5.01
N PRO A 68 -3.33 8.49 5.63
CA PRO A 68 -3.90 9.21 6.76
C PRO A 68 -5.05 10.15 6.39
N ASP A 69 -5.13 10.59 5.14
CA ASP A 69 -6.06 11.64 4.71
C ASP A 69 -6.66 11.34 3.31
N PRO A 70 -7.41 10.23 3.15
CA PRO A 70 -7.99 9.85 1.87
C PRO A 70 -9.02 10.89 1.39
N GLN A 71 -8.88 11.35 0.15
CA GLN A 71 -9.71 12.40 -0.43
C GLN A 71 -10.86 11.83 -1.27
N THR A 72 -12.05 12.41 -1.11
CA THR A 72 -13.21 12.09 -1.95
C THR A 72 -13.10 12.83 -3.28
N THR A 73 -13.02 12.11 -4.39
CA THR A 73 -12.80 12.71 -5.73
C THR A 73 -13.54 11.94 -6.82
N ASN A 74 -13.91 12.66 -7.89
CA ASN A 74 -14.48 12.09 -9.11
C ASN A 74 -13.42 11.80 -10.17
N GLU A 75 -12.15 12.04 -9.87
CA GLU A 75 -11.04 11.76 -10.79
C GLU A 75 -11.01 10.28 -11.17
N GLY A 76 -10.99 10.00 -12.49
CA GLY A 76 -11.03 8.64 -13.03
C GLY A 76 -12.34 7.88 -12.74
N ASN A 77 -13.41 8.58 -12.33
CA ASN A 77 -14.71 7.97 -12.07
C ASN A 77 -15.58 7.93 -13.33
N ILE A 78 -16.51 6.96 -13.39
CA ILE A 78 -17.48 6.83 -14.48
C ILE A 78 -18.73 7.63 -14.09
N LEU A 79 -19.29 8.38 -15.04
CA LEU A 79 -20.53 9.14 -14.83
C LEU A 79 -21.63 8.26 -14.23
N GLY A 80 -22.25 8.72 -13.14
CA GLY A 80 -23.31 8.00 -12.43
C GLY A 80 -22.84 7.13 -11.26
N HIS A 81 -21.54 7.03 -10.99
CA HIS A 81 -21.01 6.32 -9.82
C HIS A 81 -20.64 7.28 -8.67
N SER A 82 -20.73 6.79 -7.43
CA SER A 82 -20.26 7.53 -6.24
C SER A 82 -18.78 7.91 -6.36
N PRO A 83 -18.37 9.09 -5.85
CA PRO A 83 -16.96 9.49 -5.82
C PRO A 83 -16.07 8.45 -5.13
N ARG A 84 -14.81 8.35 -5.58
CA ARG A 84 -13.81 7.45 -5.01
C ARG A 84 -13.10 8.12 -3.84
N GLN A 85 -12.65 7.31 -2.88
CA GLN A 85 -11.67 7.74 -1.90
C GLN A 85 -10.26 7.39 -2.36
N LEU A 86 -9.46 8.41 -2.70
CA LEU A 86 -8.08 8.25 -3.15
C LEU A 86 -7.11 8.79 -2.09
N GLY A 87 -6.14 7.96 -1.70
CA GLY A 87 -5.01 8.40 -0.87
C GLY A 87 -3.65 8.09 -1.50
N ILE A 88 -3.59 7.10 -2.40
CA ILE A 88 -2.37 6.68 -3.11
C ILE A 88 -2.76 6.35 -4.55
N GLY A 89 -1.98 6.84 -5.51
CA GLY A 89 -1.98 6.37 -6.89
C GLY A 89 -1.05 5.18 -7.03
N MET A 90 -1.60 3.97 -6.95
CA MET A 90 -0.84 2.72 -7.05
C MET A 90 -0.51 2.38 -8.50
N VAL A 91 0.76 2.07 -8.80
CA VAL A 91 1.20 1.60 -10.12
C VAL A 91 1.51 0.11 -10.07
N GLU A 92 2.29 -0.33 -9.09
CA GLU A 92 2.72 -1.72 -8.96
C GLU A 92 2.91 -2.11 -7.49
N ILE A 93 2.57 -3.36 -7.16
CA ILE A 93 2.93 -4.01 -5.90
C ILE A 93 3.53 -5.38 -6.23
N LYS A 94 4.70 -5.67 -5.67
CA LYS A 94 5.36 -6.97 -5.76
C LYS A 94 5.71 -7.50 -4.37
N VAL A 95 5.45 -8.77 -4.17
CA VAL A 95 5.93 -9.54 -3.02
C VAL A 95 7.11 -10.37 -3.50
N VAL A 96 8.30 -10.08 -2.97
CA VAL A 96 9.54 -10.79 -3.30
C VAL A 96 10.00 -11.51 -2.04
N LYS A 97 10.22 -12.83 -2.10
CA LYS A 97 10.78 -13.56 -0.95
C LYS A 97 12.18 -13.01 -0.68
N SER A 98 12.42 -12.57 0.55
CA SER A 98 13.77 -12.19 0.99
C SER A 98 14.51 -13.50 1.25
N GLU A 99 15.61 -13.75 0.53
CA GLU A 99 16.50 -14.85 0.88
C GLU A 99 17.15 -14.52 2.23
N GLY A 100 17.05 -15.46 3.17
CA GLY A 100 17.58 -15.31 4.54
C GLY A 100 19.09 -15.47 4.61
#